data_AF-A0A0Q5SU85-F1
#
_entry.id   AF-A0A0Q5SU85-F1
#
_cell.length_a   1.000
_cell.length_b   1.000
_cell.length_c   1.000
_cell.angle_alpha   90.00
_cell.angle_beta   90.00
_cell.angle_gamma   90.00
#
_symmetry.space_group_name_H-M   'P 1'
#
loop_
_entity.id
_entity.type
_entity.pdbx_description
1 polymer ?
#
loop_
_entity_poly.entity_id
_entity_poly.type
_entity_poly.pdbx_seq_one_letter_code
_entity_poly.pdbx_strand_id
1 'polypeptide(L)' 'MNVQFLLKEKTMKTSVVIPMNEWKKIQNRLKPRSSDFWETLPEHVRESIGRGQKQAAAEQVTSNEEVMQKYAKYL' A
#
# COMPACT_ATOMS: atom_id res chain seq x y z
N MET A 1 9.86 -17.64 -22.62
CA MET A 1 8.96 -16.53 -23.01
C MET A 1 7.99 -16.34 -21.85
N ASN A 2 7.91 -15.16 -21.24
CA ASN A 2 7.04 -14.93 -20.07
C ASN A 2 5.94 -13.94 -20.46
N VAL A 3 4.69 -14.30 -20.22
CA VAL A 3 3.52 -13.45 -20.49
C VAL A 3 2.99 -12.96 -19.14
N GLN A 4 2.92 -11.64 -18.95
CA GLN A 4 2.23 -11.02 -17.81
C GLN A 4 0.94 -10.35 -18.27
N PHE A 5 -0.11 -10.49 -17.47
CA PHE A 5 -1.41 -9.85 -17.69
C PHE A 5 -1.49 -8.60 -16.81
N LEU A 6 -1.57 -7.42 -17.42
CA LEU A 6 -1.76 -6.15 -16.73
C LEU A 6 -3.21 -5.67 -16.96
N LEU A 7 -3.89 -5.46 -15.84
CA LEU A 7 -5.23 -4.88 -15.67
C LEU A 7 -6.45 -5.72 -16.08
N LYS A 8 -7.43 -5.64 -15.17
CA LYS A 8 -8.81 -6.13 -15.30
C LYS A 8 -9.72 -4.92 -15.50
N GLU A 9 -9.62 -4.26 -16.65
CA GLU A 9 -10.74 -3.45 -17.14
C GLU A 9 -11.46 -4.24 -18.23
N LYS A 10 -12.79 -4.14 -18.19
CA LYS A 10 -13.77 -4.97 -18.88
C LYS A 10 -13.28 -5.59 -20.20
N THR A 11 -13.15 -6.93 -20.16
CA THR A 11 -13.27 -7.87 -21.30
C THR A 11 -12.20 -7.91 -22.40
N MET A 12 -11.08 -7.16 -22.33
CA MET A 12 -9.96 -7.37 -23.26
C MET A 12 -8.64 -7.55 -22.51
N LYS A 13 -8.08 -8.78 -22.57
CA LYS A 13 -6.72 -9.06 -22.09
C LYS A 13 -5.73 -8.65 -23.18
N THR A 14 -5.19 -7.44 -23.08
CA THR A 14 -4.07 -7.03 -23.92
C THR A 14 -2.79 -7.65 -23.36
N SER A 15 -2.14 -8.52 -24.14
CA SER A 15 -0.82 -9.07 -23.79
C SER A 15 0.28 -8.22 -24.44
N VAL A 16 1.34 -7.96 -23.68
CA VAL A 16 2.54 -7.30 -24.19
C VAL A 16 3.66 -8.33 -24.21
N VAL A 17 4.30 -8.50 -25.36
CA VAL A 17 5.44 -9.41 -25.52
C VAL A 17 6.71 -8.62 -25.24
N ILE A 18 7.40 -8.96 -24.15
CA ILE A 18 8.66 -8.33 -23.75
C ILE A 18 9.80 -9.34 -23.94
N PRO A 19 10.86 -9.01 -24.67
CA PRO A 19 12.08 -9.82 -24.75
C PRO A 19 12.66 -10.12 -23.36
N MET A 20 13.19 -11.34 -23.16
CA MET A 20 13.62 -11.81 -21.83
C MET A 20 14.75 -10.96 -21.21
N ASN A 21 15.63 -10.39 -22.04
CA ASN A 21 16.68 -9.47 -21.62
C ASN A 21 16.11 -8.16 -21.07
N GLU A 22 15.11 -7.59 -21.75
CA GLU A 22 14.40 -6.38 -21.29
C GLU A 22 13.57 -6.65 -20.04
N TRP A 23 12.92 -7.81 -19.97
CA TRP A 23 12.21 -8.26 -18.77
C TRP A 23 13.14 -8.31 -17.54
N LYS A 24 14.34 -8.88 -17.68
CA LYS A 24 15.35 -8.91 -16.60
C LYS A 24 15.80 -7.51 -16.18
N LYS A 25 15.97 -6.58 -17.14
CA LYS A 25 16.31 -5.18 -16.83
C LYS A 25 15.19 -4.48 -16.06
N ILE A 26 13.94 -4.68 -16.47
CA ILE A 26 12.76 -4.13 -15.78
C ILE A 26 12.67 -4.69 -14.36
N GLN A 27 12.78 -6.02 -14.19
CA GLN A 27 12.77 -6.64 -12.87
C GLN A 27 13.90 -6.11 -11.98
N ASN A 28 15.12 -5.94 -12.50
CA ASN A 28 16.23 -5.40 -11.72
C ASN A 28 16.06 -3.92 -11.34
N ARG A 29 15.29 -3.14 -12.12
CA ARG A 29 14.91 -1.76 -11.76
C ARG A 29 13.76 -1.71 -10.75
N LEU A 30 12.84 -2.67 -10.82
CA LEU A 30 11.69 -2.79 -9.92
C LEU A 30 12.02 -3.50 -8.60
N LYS A 31 13.13 -4.25 -8.54
CA LYS A 31 13.66 -4.75 -7.28
C LYS A 31 13.91 -3.54 -6.37
N PRO A 32 13.25 -3.46 -5.20
CA PRO A 32 13.46 -2.35 -4.31
C PRO A 32 14.94 -2.32 -3.93
N ARG A 33 15.62 -1.20 -4.21
CA ARG A 33 17.06 -1.02 -3.99
C ARG A 33 17.42 -0.93 -2.50
N SER A 34 16.42 -0.81 -1.65
CA SER A 34 16.45 -0.78 -0.19
C SER A 34 15.29 -1.62 0.33
N SER A 35 15.35 -2.08 1.58
CA SER A 35 14.15 -2.55 2.28
C SER A 35 13.02 -1.53 2.11
N ASP A 36 11.79 -1.99 1.87
CA ASP A 36 10.64 -1.11 1.76
C ASP A 36 10.59 -0.21 3.00
N PHE A 37 10.25 1.06 2.84
CA PHE A 37 10.17 2.02 3.95
C PHE A 37 9.40 1.44 5.15
N TRP A 38 8.32 0.70 4.88
CA TRP A 38 7.48 0.01 5.86
C TRP A 38 8.22 -1.07 6.69
N GLU A 39 9.21 -1.73 6.10
CA GLU A 39 10.03 -2.73 6.78
C GLU A 39 11.06 -2.08 7.71
N THR A 40 11.46 -0.84 7.41
CA THR A 40 12.43 -0.08 8.24
C THR A 40 11.79 0.62 9.45
N LEU A 41 10.46 0.63 9.53
CA LEU A 41 9.77 1.26 10.66
C LEU A 41 10.06 0.50 11.97
N PRO A 42 10.27 1.21 13.09
CA PRO A 42 10.33 0.58 14.41
C PRO A 42 9.08 -0.24 14.70
N GLU A 43 9.23 -1.34 15.45
CA GLU A 43 8.13 -2.29 15.69
C GLU A 43 6.87 -1.62 16.26
N HIS A 44 7.04 -0.75 17.26
CA HIS A 44 5.92 -0.02 17.88
C HIS A 44 5.14 0.86 16.89
N VAL A 45 5.81 1.41 15.87
CA VAL A 45 5.15 2.21 14.82
C VAL A 45 4.33 1.30 13.92
N ARG A 46 4.89 0.15 13.52
CA ARG A 46 4.20 -0.84 12.68
C ARG A 46 2.97 -1.41 13.40
N GLU A 47 3.10 -1.74 14.67
CA GLU A 47 1.99 -2.17 15.52
C GLU A 47 0.91 -1.09 15.64
N SER A 48 1.31 0.18 15.82
CA SER A 48 0.36 1.30 15.90
C SER A 48 -0.44 1.47 14.62
N ILE A 49 0.21 1.39 13.46
CA ILE A 49 -0.45 1.43 12.15
C ILE A 49 -1.42 0.26 12.00
N GLY A 50 -0.99 -0.95 12.35
CA GLY A 50 -1.84 -2.14 12.31
C GLY A 50 -3.07 -2.04 13.21
N ARG A 51 -2.94 -1.44 14.41
CA ARG A 51 -4.09 -1.15 15.28
C ARG A 51 -5.05 -0.15 14.64
N GLY A 52 -4.54 0.95 14.07
CA GLY A 52 -5.36 1.95 13.39
C GLY A 52 -6.16 1.36 12.22
N GLN A 53 -5.54 0.49 11.42
CA GLN A 53 -6.22 -0.21 10.32
C GLN A 53 -7.34 -1.13 10.83
N LYS A 54 -7.10 -1.88 11.91
CA LYS A 54 -8.11 -2.74 12.53
C LYS A 54 -9.30 -1.94 13.07
N GLN A 55 -9.03 -0.80 13.71
CA GLN A 55 -10.07 0.09 14.22
C GLN A 55 -10.91 0.67 13.09
N ALA A 56 -10.27 1.12 12.01
CA ALA A 56 -10.98 1.63 10.82
C ALA A 56 -11.87 0.56 10.18
N ALA A 57 -11.36 -0.67 10.03
CA ALA A 57 -12.13 -1.78 9.47
C ALA A 57 -13.31 -2.22 10.34
N ALA A 58 -13.21 -2.02 11.66
CA ALA A 58 -14.27 -2.33 12.62
C ALA A 58 -15.22 -1.15 12.89
N GLU A 59 -15.13 -0.06 12.11
CA GLU A 59 -15.88 1.19 12.31
C GLU A 59 -15.69 1.81 13.72
N GLN A 60 -14.59 1.47 14.40
CA GLN A 60 -14.21 1.98 15.70
C GLN A 60 -13.41 3.29 15.57
N VAL A 61 -13.95 4.23 14.79
CA VAL A 61 -13.34 5.54 14.55
C VAL A 61 -14.19 6.63 15.18
N THR A 62 -13.55 7.57 15.87
CA THR A 62 -14.23 8.74 16.45
C THR A 62 -14.47 9.76 15.34
N SER A 63 -15.67 10.36 15.31
CA SER A 63 -15.97 11.37 14.30
C SER A 63 -15.17 12.65 14.55
N ASN A 64 -14.98 13.45 13.50
CA ASN A 64 -14.28 14.73 13.64
C ASN A 64 -14.99 15.65 14.64
N GLU A 65 -16.33 15.68 14.63
CA GLU A 65 -17.14 16.50 15.55
C GLU A 65 -16.93 16.09 17.01
N GLU A 66 -16.92 14.78 17.30
CA GLU A 66 -16.67 14.24 18.63
C GLU A 66 -15.25 14.57 19.12
N VAL A 67 -14.26 14.47 18.23
CA VAL A 67 -12.87 14.86 18.54
C VAL A 67 -12.81 16.36 18.88
N MET A 68 -13.41 17.21 18.05
CA MET A 68 -13.41 18.65 18.25
C MET A 68 -14.11 19.04 19.56
N GLN A 69 -15.24 18.42 19.88
CA GLN A 69 -15.94 18.64 21.17
C GLN A 69 -15.09 18.22 22.37
N LYS A 70 -14.43 17.05 22.30
CA LYS A 70 -13.60 16.53 23.40
C LYS A 70 -12.42 17.43 23.73
N TYR A 71 -11.82 18.06 22.71
CA TYR A 71 -10.66 18.93 22.87
C TYR A 71 -11.00 20.42 22.83
N ALA A 72 -12.28 20.79 22.78
CA ALA A 72 -12.74 22.18 22.73
C ALA A 72 -12.21 23.05 23.89
N LYS A 73 -11.90 22.45 25.05
CA LYS A 73 -11.33 23.17 26.19
C LYS A 73 -9.86 23.60 26.04
N TYR A 74 -9.17 23.08 25.01
CA TYR A 74 -7.76 23.37 24.73
C TYR A 74 -7.56 24.17 23.44
N LEU A 75 -8.65 24.41 22.70
CA LEU A 75 -8.72 25.29 21.53
C LEU A 75 -9.21 26.66 21.97
#